data_AF-A0A916JAG4-F1
#
_entry.id   AF-A0A916JAG4-F1
#
_cell.length_a   1.000
_cell.length_b   1.000
_cell.length_c   1.000
_cell.angle_alpha   90.00
_cell.angle_beta   90.00
_cell.angle_gamma   90.00
#
_symmetry.space_group_name_H-M   'P 1'
#
loop_
_entity.id
_entity.type
_entity.pdbx_description
1 polymer ?
#
loop_
_entity_poly.entity_id
_entity_poly.type
_entity_poly.pdbx_seq_one_letter_code
_entity_poly.pdbx_strand_id
1 'polypeptide(L)' 'MAAEADVPGTLFRKIPLEMKKLGFDTRQKFDEIAIDAERLKDSQHTIKQLSTAMNNCIACHATYRFADTEK' A
#
# COMPACT_ATOMS: atom_id res chain seq x y z
N MET A 1 9.43 9.55 -4.78
CA MET A 1 8.05 9.13 -5.08
C MET A 1 7.21 10.39 -5.18
N ALA A 2 6.39 10.52 -6.23
CA ALA A 2 5.64 11.75 -6.49
C ALA A 2 4.39 11.87 -5.58
N ALA A 3 3.87 10.75 -5.08
CA ALA A 3 2.63 10.71 -4.33
C ALA A 3 2.70 11.28 -2.91
N GLU A 4 3.88 11.41 -2.30
CA GLU A 4 4.05 12.05 -0.99
C GLU A 4 4.17 13.56 -1.09
N ALA A 5 4.49 14.09 -2.28
CA ALA A 5 4.70 15.52 -2.49
C ALA A 5 3.42 16.33 -2.20
N ASP A 6 2.25 15.73 -2.46
CA ASP A 6 0.94 16.34 -2.26
C ASP A 6 0.38 16.14 -0.84
N VAL A 7 1.08 15.40 0.04
CA VAL A 7 0.62 15.20 1.42
C VAL A 7 1.16 16.35 2.29
N PRO A 8 0.30 17.16 2.93
CA PRO A 8 0.76 18.19 3.84
C PRO A 8 1.65 17.60 4.92
N GLY A 9 2.86 18.15 5.10
CA GLY A 9 3.85 17.58 6.03
C GLY A 9 3.34 17.50 7.48
N THR A 10 2.44 18.39 7.88
CA THR A 10 1.77 18.35 9.19
C THR A 10 0.86 17.14 9.35
N LEU A 11 0.16 16.73 8.28
CA LEU A 11 -0.66 15.52 8.26
C LEU A 11 0.23 14.28 8.23
N PHE A 12 1.26 14.27 7.38
CA PHE A 12 2.19 13.14 7.28
C PHE A 12 2.85 12.81 8.63
N ARG A 13 3.19 13.81 9.45
CA ARG A 13 3.75 13.60 10.79
C ARG A 13 2.79 12.89 11.75
N LYS A 14 1.47 13.05 11.58
CA LYS A 14 0.46 12.40 12.44
C LYS A 14 0.22 10.93 12.10
N ILE A 15 0.67 10.46 10.94
CA ILE A 15 0.52 9.06 10.54
C ILE A 15 1.46 8.17 11.38
N PRO A 16 0.95 7.08 11.99
CA PRO A 16 1.78 6.12 12.74
C PRO A 16 2.93 5.55 11.91
N LEU A 17 4.07 5.26 12.54
CA LEU A 17 5.26 4.75 11.85
C LEU A 17 4.99 3.43 11.09
N GLU A 18 4.32 2.48 11.74
CA GLU A 18 4.00 1.20 11.11
C GLU A 18 3.00 1.35 9.94
N MET A 19 2.06 2.30 10.03
CA MET A 19 1.19 2.65 8.92
C MET A 19 1.98 3.21 7.72
N LYS A 20 3.01 4.04 7.97
CA LYS A 20 3.91 4.53 6.90
C LYS A 20 4.68 3.39 6.24
N LYS A 21 5.22 2.46 7.04
CA LYS A 21 5.94 1.29 6.52
C LYS A 21 5.05 0.46 5.59
N LEU A 22 3.84 0.13 6.04
CA LEU A 22 2.85 -0.59 5.22
C LEU A 22 2.50 0.20 3.95
N GLY A 23 2.32 1.52 4.05
CA GLY A 23 2.01 2.38 2.92
C GLY A 23 3.13 2.42 1.86
N PHE A 24 4.38 2.62 2.29
CA PHE A 24 5.53 2.65 1.38
C PHE A 24 5.79 1.29 0.73
N ASP A 25 5.72 0.21 1.53
CA ASP A 25 5.88 -1.15 1.02
C ASP A 25 4.79 -1.52 -0.01
N THR A 26 3.55 -1.07 0.23
CA THR A 26 2.45 -1.25 -0.74
C THR A 26 2.75 -0.54 -2.05
N ARG A 27 3.19 0.73 -2.02
CA ARG A 27 3.55 1.47 -3.24
C ARG A 27 4.66 0.78 -4.03
N GLN A 28 5.74 0.39 -3.36
CA GLN A 28 6.84 -0.33 -3.99
C GLN A 28 6.37 -1.62 -4.68
N LYS A 29 5.52 -2.42 -4.01
CA LYS A 29 4.97 -3.65 -4.60
C LYS A 29 4.12 -3.39 -5.84
N PHE A 30 3.34 -2.31 -5.85
CA PHE A 30 2.57 -1.94 -7.05
C PHE A 30 3.46 -1.45 -8.19
N ASP A 31 4.54 -0.72 -7.90
CA ASP A 31 5.55 -0.35 -8.91
C ASP A 31 6.21 -1.61 -9.51
N GLU A 32 6.59 -2.58 -8.68
CA GLU A 32 7.15 -3.86 -9.10
C GLU A 32 6.17 -4.68 -9.96
N ILE A 33 4.90 -4.75 -9.55
CA ILE A 33 3.83 -5.41 -10.33
C ILE A 33 3.71 -4.77 -11.71
N ALA A 34 3.70 -3.44 -11.80
CA ALA A 34 3.57 -2.75 -13.08
C ALA A 34 4.75 -3.05 -14.02
N ILE A 35 5.98 -2.97 -13.49
CA ILE A 35 7.20 -3.26 -14.24
C ILE A 35 7.20 -4.72 -14.74
N ASP A 36 6.87 -5.67 -13.87
CA ASP A 36 6.90 -7.09 -14.22
C ASP A 36 5.76 -7.48 -15.17
N ALA A 37 4.57 -6.91 -15.00
CA ALA A 37 3.45 -7.14 -15.91
C ALA A 37 3.78 -6.68 -17.34
N GLU A 38 4.42 -5.51 -17.48
CA GLU A 38 4.84 -4.99 -18.79
C GLU A 38 5.95 -5.84 -19.42
N ARG A 39 6.95 -6.24 -18.63
CA ARG A 39 8.15 -6.95 -19.12
C ARG A 39 7.91 -8.43 -19.36
N LEU A 40 7.30 -9.13 -18.41
CA LEU A 40 7.17 -10.59 -18.41
C LEU A 40 5.90 -11.04 -19.13
N LYS A 41 4.84 -10.23 -19.08
CA LYS A 41 3.51 -10.57 -19.62
C LYS A 41 2.97 -11.91 -19.10
N ASP A 42 3.37 -12.27 -17.88
CA ASP A 42 2.94 -13.49 -17.17
C ASP A 42 1.85 -13.15 -16.15
N SER A 43 0.64 -13.62 -16.42
CA SER A 43 -0.52 -13.38 -15.56
C SER A 43 -0.43 -14.11 -14.22
N GLN A 44 0.17 -15.30 -14.16
CA GLN A 44 0.32 -16.06 -12.92
C GLN A 44 1.31 -15.38 -11.97
N HIS A 45 2.43 -14.89 -12.53
CA HIS A 45 3.39 -14.08 -11.77
C HIS A 45 2.75 -12.83 -11.19
N THR A 46 2.03 -12.07 -12.03
CA THR A 46 1.33 -10.84 -11.62
C THR A 46 0.32 -11.10 -10.50
N ILE A 47 -0.49 -12.17 -10.61
CA ILE A 47 -1.48 -12.54 -9.58
C ILE A 47 -0.80 -12.93 -8.27
N LYS A 48 0.35 -13.61 -8.32
CA LYS A 48 1.12 -13.98 -7.12
C LYS A 48 1.68 -12.75 -6.41
N GLN A 49 2.21 -11.78 -7.16
CA GLN A 49 2.67 -10.50 -6.61
C GLN A 49 1.52 -9.73 -5.97
N LEU A 50 0.37 -9.63 -6.66
CA LEU A 50 -0.81 -8.98 -6.12
C LEU A 50 -1.29 -9.65 -4.83
N SER A 51 -1.37 -10.98 -4.82
CA SER A 51 -1.75 -11.75 -3.62
C SER A 51 -0.82 -11.45 -2.43
N THR A 52 0.47 -11.27 -2.70
CA THR A 52 1.46 -10.89 -1.68
C THR A 52 1.22 -9.46 -1.19
N ALA A 53 0.97 -8.51 -2.09
CA ALA A 53 0.70 -7.11 -1.76
C ALA A 53 -0.59 -6.95 -0.93
N MET A 54 -1.61 -7.78 -1.17
CA MET A 54 -2.87 -7.74 -0.42
C MET A 54 -2.71 -8.02 1.08
N ASN A 55 -1.63 -8.68 1.51
CA ASN A 55 -1.35 -8.84 2.94
C ASN A 55 -1.18 -7.49 3.66
N ASN A 56 -0.65 -6.47 2.97
CA ASN A 56 -0.55 -5.13 3.53
C ASN A 56 -1.94 -4.48 3.69
N CYS A 57 -2.83 -4.69 2.73
CA CYS A 57 -4.22 -4.21 2.80
C CYS A 57 -4.92 -4.79 4.04
N ILE A 58 -4.78 -6.11 4.24
CA ILE A 58 -5.36 -6.83 5.38
C ILE A 58 -4.78 -6.28 6.70
N ALA A 59 -3.45 -6.20 6.82
CA ALA A 59 -2.79 -5.70 8.03
C ALA A 59 -3.16 -4.25 8.35
N CYS A 60 -3.19 -3.38 7.34
CA CYS A 60 -3.53 -1.97 7.48
C CYS A 60 -4.98 -1.82 7.95
N HIS A 61 -5.96 -2.43 7.28
CA HIS A 61 -7.38 -2.28 7.65
C HIS A 61 -7.77 -3.00 8.94
N ALA A 62 -7.04 -4.05 9.33
CA ALA A 62 -7.22 -4.70 10.62
C ALA A 62 -6.82 -3.79 11.79
N THR A 63 -5.86 -2.89 11.59
CA THR A 63 -5.25 -2.06 12.65
C THR A 63 -5.70 -0.60 12.59
N TYR A 64 -5.73 -0.03 11.38
CA TYR A 64 -5.98 1.38 11.10
C TYR A 64 -7.31 1.51 10.36
N ARG A 65 -8.39 1.48 11.14
CA ARG A 65 -9.74 1.85 10.68
C ARG A 65 -10.37 2.79 11.69
N PHE A 66 -11.22 3.68 11.20
CA PHE A 66 -12.12 4.39 12.11
C PHE A 66 -13.10 3.36 12.69
N ALA A 67 -13.38 3.45 13.99
CA ALA A 67 -14.51 2.75 14.55
C ALA A 67 -15.77 3.49 14.08
N ASP A 68 -16.77 2.77 13.58
CA ASP A 68 -18.08 3.36 13.33
C ASP A 68 -18.67 3.76 14.69
N THR A 69 -18.57 5.04 15.03
CA THR A 69 -19.19 5.62 16.21
C THR A 69 -20.51 6.26 15.81
N GLU A 70 -21.40 5.49 15.17
CA GLU A 70 -22.80 5.89 14.99
C GLU A 70 -23.73 4.67 15.15
N LYS A 71 -24.36 4.61 16.32
CA LYS A 71 -25.73 4.13 16.51
C LYS A 71 -26.41 5.02 17.53
#